data_AF-A0AAE7TPH5-F1
#
_entry.id   AF-A0AAE7TPH5-F1
#
_cell.length_a   1.000
_cell.length_b   1.000
_cell.length_c   1.000
_cell.angle_alpha   90.00
_cell.angle_beta   90.00
_cell.angle_gamma   90.00
#
_symmetry.space_group_name_H-M   'P 1'
#
loop_
_entity.id
_entity.type
_entity.pdbx_description
1 polymer ?
#
loop_
_entity_poly.entity_id
_entity_poly.type
_entity_poly.pdbx_seq_one_letter_code
_entity_poly.pdbx_strand_id
1 'polypeptide(L)'
;MLEALNEACKEILKDKKRALIALTGLHGSGKSTLGKELRRKGFGDFKPHQIAVIDDGVMSVNLFFIRPRIKIKADHKDELRPFFKFIMPFIKVVIYASASPLARISKCDILCILSMDEEDRIAGIYKRNSGEDLDNTQKHINKKELDLAGLEYKFKLEFKSPIKRNI
;
A
#
# COMPACT_ATOMS: atom_id res chain seq x y z
N MET A 1 7.19 -12.18 -7.79
CA MET A 1 6.42 -11.19 -6.98
C MET A 1 4.93 -11.25 -7.29
N LEU A 2 4.52 -10.81 -8.49
CA LEU A 2 3.10 -10.66 -8.83
C LEU A 2 2.35 -12.00 -8.88
N GLU A 3 3.02 -13.10 -9.26
CA GLU A 3 2.44 -14.44 -9.24
C GLU A 3 2.08 -14.90 -7.82
N ALA A 4 3.03 -14.81 -6.87
CA ALA A 4 2.77 -15.13 -5.47
C ALA A 4 1.65 -14.25 -4.87
N LEU A 5 1.61 -12.97 -5.24
CA LEU A 5 0.53 -12.07 -4.84
C LEU A 5 -0.81 -12.48 -5.46
N ASN A 6 -0.83 -12.88 -6.73
CA ASN A 6 -2.02 -13.36 -7.44
C ASN A 6 -2.61 -14.60 -6.77
N GLU A 7 -1.77 -15.61 -6.50
CA GLU A 7 -2.21 -16.85 -5.87
C GLU A 7 -2.70 -16.64 -4.44
N ALA A 8 -2.01 -15.80 -3.66
CA ALA A 8 -2.50 -15.41 -2.33
C ALA A 8 -3.86 -14.71 -2.41
N CYS A 9 -4.07 -13.80 -3.39
CA CYS A 9 -5.37 -13.14 -3.56
C CYS A 9 -6.47 -14.15 -3.94
N LYS A 10 -6.19 -15.08 -4.85
CA LYS A 10 -7.16 -16.12 -5.25
C LYS A 10 -7.57 -16.99 -4.08
N GLU A 11 -6.60 -17.39 -3.26
CA GLU A 11 -6.85 -18.20 -2.08
C GLU A 11 -7.73 -17.47 -1.05
N ILE A 12 -7.50 -16.17 -0.82
CA ILE A 12 -8.37 -15.37 0.04
C ILE A 12 -9.79 -15.22 -0.53
N LEU A 13 -9.91 -15.06 -1.84
CA LEU A 13 -11.18 -14.79 -2.52
C LEU A 13 -12.09 -16.01 -2.68
N LYS A 14 -11.60 -17.22 -2.33
CA LYS A 14 -12.46 -18.41 -2.18
C LYS A 14 -13.46 -18.23 -1.04
N ASP A 15 -13.02 -17.63 0.05
CA ASP A 15 -13.82 -17.48 1.29
C ASP A 15 -14.31 -16.05 1.52
N LYS A 16 -13.71 -15.05 0.86
CA LYS A 16 -14.02 -13.63 1.06
C LYS A 16 -14.39 -12.93 -0.22
N LYS A 17 -15.29 -11.94 -0.12
CA LYS A 17 -15.63 -11.07 -1.25
C LYS A 17 -14.44 -10.24 -1.75
N ARG A 18 -13.53 -9.88 -0.83
CA ARG A 18 -12.38 -9.01 -1.09
C ARG A 18 -11.16 -9.42 -0.27
N ALA A 19 -9.98 -9.22 -0.83
CA ALA A 19 -8.70 -9.33 -0.16
C ALA A 19 -8.17 -7.94 0.24
N LEU A 20 -7.78 -7.78 1.49
CA LEU A 20 -7.07 -6.61 2.02
C LEU A 20 -5.56 -6.89 2.05
N ILE A 21 -4.82 -6.14 1.24
CA ILE A 21 -3.36 -6.20 1.19
C ILE A 21 -2.80 -5.00 1.95
N ALA A 22 -2.00 -5.24 2.99
CA ALA A 22 -1.17 -4.20 3.60
C ALA A 22 0.17 -4.14 2.86
N LEU A 23 0.39 -3.10 2.07
CA LEU A 23 1.66 -2.82 1.41
C LEU A 23 2.50 -1.91 2.29
N THR A 24 3.45 -2.49 3.01
CA THR A 24 4.34 -1.83 3.97
C THR A 24 5.79 -1.82 3.50
N GLY A 25 6.65 -1.12 4.23
CA GLY A 25 7.99 -0.73 3.77
C GLY A 25 8.40 0.62 4.32
N LEU A 26 9.71 0.87 4.47
CA LEU A 26 10.21 2.14 4.98
C LEU A 26 9.81 3.32 4.08
N HIS A 27 9.85 4.53 4.63
CA HIS A 27 9.72 5.74 3.80
C HIS A 27 10.78 5.69 2.70
N GLY A 28 10.40 6.01 1.46
CA GLY A 28 11.30 5.88 0.31
C GLY A 28 11.19 4.57 -0.47
N SER A 29 10.65 3.49 0.10
CA SER A 29 10.68 2.15 -0.55
C SER A 29 9.81 1.99 -1.80
N GLY A 30 8.92 2.95 -2.10
CA GLY A 30 8.10 2.94 -3.31
C GLY A 30 6.71 2.31 -3.17
N LYS A 31 6.23 2.08 -1.94
CA LYS A 31 4.88 1.50 -1.66
C LYS A 31 3.76 2.17 -2.46
N SER A 32 3.65 3.50 -2.33
CA SER A 32 2.62 4.30 -2.99
C SER A 32 2.71 4.19 -4.51
N THR A 33 3.93 4.14 -5.04
CA THR A 33 4.19 3.97 -6.48
C THR A 33 3.74 2.59 -6.95
N LEU A 34 4.16 1.52 -6.26
CA LEU A 34 3.78 0.16 -6.57
C LEU A 34 2.25 -0.03 -6.47
N GLY A 35 1.61 0.46 -5.41
CA GLY A 35 0.16 0.40 -5.26
C GLY A 35 -0.57 1.10 -6.42
N LYS A 36 -0.13 2.30 -6.80
CA LYS A 36 -0.69 3.03 -7.95
C LYS A 36 -0.46 2.30 -9.27
N GLU A 37 0.71 1.68 -9.45
CA GLU A 37 1.02 0.90 -10.64
C GLU A 37 0.14 -0.35 -10.75
N LEU A 38 0.01 -1.12 -9.66
CA LEU A 38 -0.87 -2.30 -9.59
C LEU A 38 -2.31 -1.92 -9.90
N ARG A 39 -2.81 -0.81 -9.35
CA ARG A 39 -4.15 -0.30 -9.68
C ARG A 39 -4.28 0.13 -11.13
N ARG A 40 -3.25 0.73 -11.72
CA ARG A 40 -3.29 1.25 -13.10
C ARG A 40 -3.23 0.13 -14.14
N LYS A 41 -2.35 -0.85 -13.94
CA LYS A 41 -2.10 -1.94 -14.89
C LYS A 41 -2.92 -3.19 -14.60
N GLY A 42 -3.39 -3.37 -13.37
CA GLY A 42 -3.81 -4.68 -12.89
C GLY A 42 -2.61 -5.54 -12.53
N PHE A 43 -2.88 -6.75 -12.05
CA PHE A 43 -1.86 -7.79 -11.87
C PHE A 43 -2.53 -9.16 -11.88
N GLY A 44 -1.86 -10.16 -12.49
CA GLY A 44 -2.41 -11.51 -12.62
C GLY A 44 -3.83 -11.50 -13.17
N ASP A 45 -4.75 -12.10 -12.42
CA ASP A 45 -6.16 -12.26 -12.78
C ASP A 45 -7.02 -11.01 -12.44
N PHE A 46 -6.43 -9.98 -11.81
CA PHE A 46 -7.12 -8.80 -11.34
C PHE A 46 -6.94 -7.60 -12.27
N LYS A 47 -8.03 -7.21 -12.91
CA LYS A 47 -8.07 -6.03 -13.80
C LYS A 47 -8.01 -4.72 -13.00
N PRO A 48 -7.54 -3.60 -13.60
CA PRO A 48 -7.45 -2.29 -12.94
C PRO A 48 -8.69 -1.85 -12.17
N HIS A 49 -9.89 -2.08 -12.74
CA HIS A 49 -11.14 -1.66 -12.12
C HIS A 49 -11.53 -2.50 -10.89
N GLN A 50 -10.90 -3.66 -10.67
CA GLN A 50 -11.13 -4.54 -9.52
C GLN A 50 -10.23 -4.21 -8.33
N ILE A 51 -9.34 -3.21 -8.46
CA ILE A 51 -8.33 -2.86 -7.46
C ILE A 51 -8.59 -1.44 -6.93
N ALA A 52 -8.70 -1.32 -5.62
CA ALA A 52 -8.70 -0.04 -4.91
C ALA A 52 -7.36 0.15 -4.18
N VAL A 53 -6.91 1.40 -4.08
CA VAL A 53 -5.70 1.76 -3.33
C VAL A 53 -6.04 2.86 -2.34
N ILE A 54 -5.72 2.62 -1.08
CA ILE A 54 -5.73 3.59 0.02
C ILE A 54 -4.27 3.90 0.33
N ASP A 55 -3.84 5.12 0.03
CA ASP A 55 -2.47 5.61 0.16
C ASP A 55 -2.46 6.78 1.15
N ASP A 56 -1.92 6.55 2.35
CA ASP A 56 -1.82 7.56 3.42
C ASP A 56 -3.13 8.34 3.70
N GLY A 57 -4.22 7.59 3.92
CA GLY A 57 -5.53 8.18 4.17
C GLY A 57 -6.19 8.80 2.93
N VAL A 58 -5.69 8.52 1.73
CA VAL A 58 -6.30 8.96 0.47
C VAL A 58 -6.68 7.76 -0.39
N MET A 59 -7.94 7.71 -0.81
CA MET A 59 -8.42 6.72 -1.78
C MET A 59 -8.95 7.45 -3.02
N SER A 60 -8.55 6.98 -4.20
CA SER A 60 -9.20 7.40 -5.45
C SER A 60 -10.30 6.41 -5.81
N VAL A 61 -11.54 6.89 -5.92
CA VAL A 61 -12.69 6.06 -6.31
C VAL A 61 -12.72 5.91 -7.82
N ASN A 62 -12.98 4.68 -8.30
CA ASN A 62 -13.25 4.44 -9.72
C ASN A 62 -14.75 4.67 -9.97
N LEU A 63 -15.13 5.89 -10.36
CA LEU A 63 -16.52 6.29 -10.62
C LEU A 63 -16.70 6.76 -12.08
N PHE A 64 -16.74 5.81 -13.03
CA PHE A 64 -16.85 6.11 -14.47
C PHE A 64 -15.79 7.14 -14.94
N PHE A 65 -16.20 8.19 -15.66
CA PHE A 65 -15.33 9.24 -16.20
C PHE A 65 -14.73 10.17 -15.14
N ILE A 66 -15.14 10.06 -13.87
CA ILE A 66 -14.66 10.91 -12.78
C ILE A 66 -13.92 10.04 -11.74
N ARG A 67 -12.81 10.57 -11.21
CA ARG A 67 -12.00 9.89 -10.19
C ARG A 67 -11.90 10.74 -8.93
N PRO A 68 -12.99 10.89 -8.15
CA PRO A 68 -12.95 11.70 -6.95
C PRO A 68 -11.93 11.11 -5.96
N ARG A 69 -11.23 12.00 -5.26
CA ARG A 69 -10.29 11.64 -4.20
C ARG A 69 -10.96 11.82 -2.85
N ILE A 70 -10.99 10.75 -2.08
CA ILE A 70 -11.52 10.73 -0.72
C ILE A 70 -10.33 10.79 0.22
N LYS A 71 -10.31 11.81 1.08
CA LYS A 71 -9.28 11.99 2.12
C LYS A 71 -9.93 11.75 3.47
N ILE A 72 -9.49 10.71 4.18
CA ILE A 72 -9.93 10.38 5.53
C ILE A 72 -8.71 10.13 6.40
N LYS A 73 -8.38 11.15 7.18
CA LYS A 73 -7.37 11.04 8.24
C LYS A 73 -8.01 10.41 9.46
N ALA A 74 -7.28 9.52 10.11
CA ALA A 74 -7.62 9.03 11.43
C ALA A 74 -6.31 8.73 12.15
N ASP A 75 -6.32 8.98 13.45
CA ASP A 75 -5.26 8.79 14.43
C ASP A 75 -5.48 7.56 15.31
N HIS A 76 -6.52 6.79 15.04
CA HIS A 76 -6.92 5.58 15.76
C HIS A 76 -7.18 4.42 14.80
N LYS A 77 -7.16 3.20 15.35
CA LYS A 77 -7.53 1.98 14.61
C LYS A 77 -9.01 2.01 14.26
N ASP A 78 -9.31 2.11 12.97
CA ASP A 78 -10.67 2.13 12.45
C ASP A 78 -10.96 0.99 11.46
N GLU A 79 -9.97 0.12 11.24
CA GLU A 79 -9.98 -0.99 10.28
C GLU A 79 -10.30 -0.53 8.85
N LEU A 80 -9.96 0.72 8.51
CA LEU A 80 -10.29 1.39 7.24
C LEU A 80 -11.79 1.45 6.92
N ARG A 81 -12.67 1.19 7.90
CA ARG A 81 -14.13 1.16 7.73
C ARG A 81 -14.70 2.40 7.03
N PRO A 82 -14.23 3.64 7.28
CA PRO A 82 -14.72 4.81 6.57
C PRO A 82 -14.52 4.75 5.05
N PHE A 83 -13.43 4.14 4.57
CA PHE A 83 -13.18 3.99 3.13
C PHE A 83 -14.08 2.95 2.48
N PHE A 84 -14.41 1.87 3.20
CA PHE A 84 -15.20 0.77 2.64
C PHE A 84 -16.60 1.18 2.20
N LYS A 85 -17.15 2.27 2.73
CA LYS A 85 -18.41 2.89 2.27
C LYS A 85 -18.37 3.35 0.81
N PHE A 86 -17.18 3.61 0.28
CA PHE A 86 -16.96 4.11 -1.09
C PHE A 86 -16.38 3.04 -2.03
N ILE A 87 -16.20 1.80 -1.56
CA ILE A 87 -15.66 0.71 -2.36
C ILE A 87 -16.77 0.03 -3.14
N MET A 88 -16.67 0.10 -4.47
CA MET A 88 -17.66 -0.50 -5.38
C MET A 88 -17.74 -2.04 -5.24
N PRO A 89 -18.89 -2.66 -5.53
CA PRO A 89 -19.09 -4.11 -5.40
C PRO A 89 -18.11 -4.97 -6.21
N PHE A 90 -17.67 -4.50 -7.37
CA PHE A 90 -16.75 -5.20 -8.28
C PHE A 90 -15.28 -5.14 -7.86
N ILE A 91 -14.93 -4.31 -6.86
CA ILE A 91 -13.58 -4.31 -6.29
C ILE A 91 -13.37 -5.63 -5.55
N LYS A 92 -12.30 -6.34 -5.91
CA LYS A 92 -11.86 -7.61 -5.32
C LYS A 92 -10.64 -7.45 -4.45
N VAL A 93 -9.80 -6.46 -4.74
CA VAL A 93 -8.54 -6.23 -4.04
C VAL A 93 -8.49 -4.81 -3.50
N VAL A 94 -8.16 -4.66 -2.22
CA VAL A 94 -7.90 -3.37 -1.58
C VAL A 94 -6.46 -3.35 -1.12
N ILE A 95 -5.66 -2.44 -1.68
CA ILE A 95 -4.27 -2.22 -1.28
C ILE A 95 -4.23 -1.04 -0.32
N TYR A 96 -3.80 -1.27 0.90
CA TYR A 96 -3.50 -0.23 1.87
C TYR A 96 -1.99 0.00 1.92
N ALA A 97 -1.52 1.11 1.34
CA ALA A 97 -0.13 1.51 1.35
C ALA A 97 0.15 2.39 2.58
N SER A 98 0.97 1.89 3.49
CA SER A 98 1.34 2.61 4.73
C SER A 98 2.69 2.12 5.26
N ALA A 99 3.50 3.04 5.79
CA ALA A 99 4.72 2.68 6.52
C ALA A 99 4.44 2.23 7.97
N SER A 100 3.22 2.43 8.46
CA SER A 100 2.82 2.07 9.82
C SER A 100 1.36 1.59 9.78
N PRO A 101 1.11 0.40 9.21
CA PRO A 101 -0.25 -0.10 9.00
C PRO A 101 -1.03 -0.27 10.31
N LEU A 102 -0.33 -0.60 11.41
CA LEU A 102 -0.91 -0.75 12.75
C LEU A 102 -1.60 0.50 13.30
N ALA A 103 -1.31 1.69 12.75
CA ALA A 103 -2.01 2.91 13.13
C ALA A 103 -3.52 2.86 12.80
N ARG A 104 -3.92 2.04 11.81
CA ARG A 104 -5.29 2.02 11.28
C ARG A 104 -5.91 0.63 11.27
N ILE A 105 -5.11 -0.42 11.07
CA ILE A 105 -5.60 -1.80 10.98
C ILE A 105 -4.95 -2.69 12.03
N SER A 106 -5.72 -3.63 12.58
CA SER A 106 -5.21 -4.73 13.41
C SER A 106 -4.89 -5.98 12.60
N LYS A 107 -5.49 -6.12 11.42
CA LYS A 107 -5.32 -7.27 10.55
C LYS A 107 -5.39 -6.93 9.07
N CYS A 108 -4.72 -7.74 8.25
CA CYS A 108 -4.91 -7.80 6.80
C CYS A 108 -4.98 -9.26 6.33
N ASP A 109 -5.35 -9.48 5.07
CA ASP A 109 -5.30 -10.83 4.50
C ASP A 109 -3.89 -11.18 4.06
N ILE A 110 -3.21 -10.21 3.44
CA ILE A 110 -1.87 -10.35 2.87
C ILE A 110 -1.02 -9.18 3.35
N LEU A 111 0.10 -9.48 3.99
CA LEU A 111 1.14 -8.52 4.34
C LEU A 111 2.23 -8.54 3.27
N CYS A 112 2.40 -7.44 2.54
CA CYS A 112 3.44 -7.26 1.54
C CYS A 112 4.50 -6.29 2.07
N ILE A 113 5.71 -6.77 2.33
CA ILE A 113 6.84 -5.96 2.80
C ILE A 113 7.72 -5.59 1.61
N LEU A 114 7.81 -4.29 1.33
CA LEU A 114 8.65 -3.74 0.28
C LEU A 114 9.97 -3.23 0.86
N SER A 115 11.04 -3.94 0.55
CA SER A 115 12.43 -3.58 0.83
C SER A 115 13.04 -2.84 -0.37
N MET A 116 14.03 -1.99 -0.11
CA MET A 116 14.81 -1.27 -1.12
C MET A 116 16.22 -1.12 -0.57
N ASP A 117 17.20 -1.03 -1.46
CA ASP A 117 18.56 -0.68 -1.05
C ASP A 117 18.56 0.67 -0.29
N GLU A 118 19.39 0.77 0.76
CA GLU A 118 19.37 1.92 1.66
C GLU A 118 19.86 3.20 0.99
N GLU A 119 20.88 3.11 0.12
CA GLU A 119 21.40 4.26 -0.63
C GLU A 119 20.34 4.77 -1.62
N ASP A 120 19.74 3.85 -2.40
CA ASP A 120 18.64 4.17 -3.32
C ASP A 120 17.43 4.76 -2.60
N ARG A 121 17.13 4.26 -1.40
CA ARG A 121 16.03 4.74 -0.56
C ARG A 121 16.29 6.18 -0.11
N ILE A 122 17.49 6.47 0.39
CA ILE A 122 17.89 7.79 0.89
C ILE A 122 17.94 8.80 -0.27
N ALA A 123 18.59 8.46 -1.38
CA ALA A 123 18.62 9.30 -2.58
C ALA A 123 17.20 9.64 -3.07
N GLY A 124 16.30 8.65 -3.07
CA GLY A 124 14.90 8.86 -3.44
C GLY A 124 14.04 9.60 -2.40
N ILE A 125 14.47 9.68 -1.14
CA ILE A 125 13.85 10.57 -0.15
C ILE A 125 14.31 12.01 -0.43
N TYR A 126 15.62 12.25 -0.56
CA TYR A 126 16.15 13.59 -0.85
C TYR A 126 15.58 14.17 -2.15
N LYS A 127 15.51 13.38 -3.24
CA LYS A 127 14.92 13.83 -4.51
C LYS A 127 13.43 14.19 -4.40
N ARG A 128 12.70 13.57 -3.48
CA ARG A 128 11.27 13.86 -3.27
C ARG A 128 11.05 15.07 -2.37
N ASN A 129 11.92 15.22 -1.38
CA ASN A 129 11.85 16.25 -0.36
C ASN A 129 12.73 17.46 -0.69
N SER A 130 13.20 17.59 -1.95
CA SER A 130 13.98 18.73 -2.40
C SER A 130 13.13 20.00 -2.32
N GLY A 131 13.20 20.71 -1.20
CA GLY A 131 12.38 21.88 -0.89
C GLY A 131 11.45 21.71 0.34
N GLU A 132 11.48 20.57 1.03
CA GLU A 132 10.78 20.34 2.29
C GLU A 132 11.68 20.50 3.54
N ASP A 133 11.05 20.49 4.71
CA ASP A 133 11.70 20.52 6.02
C ASP A 133 12.73 19.38 6.19
N LEU A 134 13.99 19.78 6.43
CA LEU A 134 15.13 18.89 6.61
C LEU A 134 14.94 17.97 7.82
N ASP A 135 14.28 18.43 8.88
CA ASP A 135 14.09 17.65 10.11
C ASP A 135 13.16 16.45 9.88
N ASN A 136 12.06 16.65 9.16
CA ASN A 136 11.16 15.56 8.80
C ASN A 136 11.79 14.57 7.83
N THR A 137 12.62 15.08 6.91
CA THR A 137 13.41 14.25 6.01
C THR A 137 14.37 13.35 6.79
N GLN A 138 15.07 13.90 7.79
CA GLN A 138 15.99 13.15 8.63
C GLN A 138 15.27 12.11 9.50
N LYS A 139 14.08 12.43 10.05
CA LYS A 139 13.25 11.45 10.78
C LYS A 139 12.89 10.24 9.91
N HIS A 140 12.54 10.45 8.64
CA HIS A 140 12.24 9.37 7.70
C HIS A 140 13.46 8.53 7.33
N ILE A 141 14.65 9.13 7.29
CA ILE A 141 15.92 8.43 7.05
C ILE A 141 16.28 7.58 8.26
N ASN A 142 16.19 8.14 9.47
CA ASN A 142 16.57 7.51 10.73
C ASN A 142 15.67 6.33 11.12
N LYS A 143 14.42 6.27 10.64
CA LYS A 143 13.54 5.12 10.88
C LYS A 143 14.04 3.91 10.07
N LYS A 144 14.71 2.98 10.75
CA LYS A 144 15.31 1.78 10.16
C LYS A 144 14.42 0.54 10.18
N GLU A 145 13.42 0.51 11.05
CA GLU A 145 12.59 -0.66 11.26
C GLU A 145 11.10 -0.38 11.04
N LEU A 146 10.38 -1.43 10.64
CA LEU A 146 8.93 -1.43 10.54
C LEU A 146 8.37 -2.02 11.82
N ASP A 147 7.57 -1.22 12.52
CA ASP A 147 6.75 -1.75 13.60
C ASP A 147 5.51 -2.43 13.01
N LEU A 148 5.55 -3.76 13.02
CA LEU A 148 4.48 -4.65 12.55
C LEU A 148 4.04 -5.63 13.66
N ALA A 149 4.53 -5.44 14.90
CA ALA A 149 4.24 -6.35 15.99
C ALA A 149 2.72 -6.32 16.33
N GLY A 150 2.08 -7.49 16.28
CA GLY A 150 0.65 -7.62 16.53
C GLY A 150 -0.25 -7.31 15.33
N LEU A 151 0.31 -7.14 14.11
CA LEU A 151 -0.50 -7.14 12.89
C LEU A 151 -0.79 -8.58 12.47
N GLU A 152 -2.07 -8.96 12.47
CA GLU A 152 -2.48 -10.30 12.02
C GLU A 152 -2.54 -10.38 10.49
N TYR A 153 -2.07 -11.49 9.91
CA TYR A 153 -2.15 -11.76 8.48
C TYR A 153 -2.24 -13.25 8.17
N LYS A 154 -2.85 -13.61 7.03
CA LYS A 154 -2.86 -15.01 6.54
C LYS A 154 -1.65 -15.31 5.67
N PHE A 155 -1.23 -14.38 4.83
CA PHE A 155 -0.03 -14.51 3.99
C PHE A 155 0.95 -13.38 4.24
N LYS A 156 2.25 -13.70 4.25
CA LYS A 156 3.35 -12.73 4.28
C LYS A 156 4.21 -12.89 3.03
N LEU A 157 4.42 -11.80 2.31
CA LEU A 157 5.23 -11.76 1.11
C LEU A 157 6.25 -10.64 1.22
N GLU A 158 7.52 -10.96 1.00
CA GLU A 158 8.62 -9.99 1.04
C GLU A 158 9.20 -9.78 -0.35
N PHE A 159 9.41 -8.52 -0.71
CA PHE A 159 9.77 -8.12 -2.05
C PHE A 159 10.85 -7.04 -2.03
N LYS A 160 11.83 -7.16 -2.94
CA LYS A 160 12.66 -6.02 -3.31
C LYS A 160 11.89 -5.12 -4.27
N SER A 161 11.96 -3.82 -4.05
CA SER A 161 11.26 -2.83 -4.87
C SER A 161 11.72 -2.97 -6.32
N PRO A 162 10.81 -3.28 -7.27
CA PRO A 162 11.19 -3.48 -8.67
C PRO A 162 11.47 -2.14 -9.38
N ILE A 163 11.23 -1.02 -8.68
CA ILE A 163 11.31 0.32 -9.24
C ILE A 163 12.78 0.74 -9.25
N LYS A 164 13.47 0.48 -10.36
CA LYS A 164 14.58 1.34 -10.79
C LYS A 164 13.95 2.70 -11.07
N ARG A 165 14.11 3.66 -10.15
CA ARG A 165 13.82 5.05 -10.48
C ARG A 165 14.82 5.39 -11.58
N ASN A 166 14.35 5.69 -12.79
CA ASN A 166 15.24 6.23 -13.82
C ASN A 166 15.97 7.41 -13.18
N ILE A 167 17.29 7.24 -13.08
CA ILE A 167 18.24 8.19 -12.51
C ILE A 167 18.15 9.46 -13.33
#